data_AF-A0A948EUN6-F1
#
_entry.id   AF-A0A948EUN6-F1
#
_cell.length_a   1.000
_cell.length_b   1.000
_cell.length_c   1.000
_cell.angle_alpha   90.00
_cell.angle_beta   90.00
_cell.angle_gamma   90.00
#
_symmetry.space_group_name_H-M   'P 1'
#
loop_
_entity.id
_entity.type
_entity.pdbx_description
1 polymer ?
#
loop_
_entity_poly.entity_id
_entity_poly.type
_entity_poly.pdbx_seq_one_letter_code
_entity_poly.pdbx_strand_id
1 'polypeptide(L)'
;AYMDAVLATTFGNPAGHIAETRKLDRSDRVFEFMMNALRLHEGFDPRLFEARSGLSIAAAESGLAEAERRGLLVRELHNARPSETGRRFLNELLQVFL
;
A
#
# COMPACT_ATOMS: atom_id res chain seq x y z
N ALA A 1 23.36 -3.44 57.62
CA ALA A 1 23.27 -4.81 57.12
C ALA A 1 21.97 -4.89 56.33
N TYR A 2 22.02 -4.75 55.00
CA TYR A 2 22.25 -5.78 53.97
C TYR A 2 20.96 -6.54 53.65
N MET A 3 20.64 -6.63 52.35
CA MET A 3 19.46 -7.24 51.68
C MET A 3 18.25 -6.29 51.48
N ASP A 4 17.78 -5.92 50.29
CA ASP A 4 18.19 -6.27 48.93
C ASP A 4 17.68 -5.22 47.94
N ALA A 5 18.62 -4.62 47.22
CA ALA A 5 18.36 -3.94 45.97
C ALA A 5 18.21 -4.99 44.86
N VAL A 6 17.02 -5.60 44.69
CA VAL A 6 16.74 -6.50 43.55
C VAL A 6 15.27 -6.44 43.09
N LEU A 7 14.64 -5.27 42.98
CA LEU A 7 13.37 -5.14 42.22
C LEU A 7 13.32 -3.85 41.38
N ALA A 8 14.46 -3.41 40.87
CA ALA A 8 14.52 -2.68 39.61
C ALA A 8 14.82 -3.71 38.51
N THR A 9 13.94 -3.81 37.51
CA THR A 9 13.92 -4.79 36.40
C THR A 9 13.01 -5.99 36.63
N THR A 10 11.71 -5.84 36.36
CA THR A 10 10.79 -6.96 36.07
C THR A 10 9.64 -6.45 35.20
N PHE A 11 9.88 -6.57 33.89
CA PHE A 11 8.95 -6.74 32.76
C PHE A 11 8.02 -5.60 32.33
N GLY A 12 8.43 -5.01 31.20
CA GLY A 12 7.63 -4.14 30.37
C GLY A 12 6.29 -4.75 29.97
N ASN A 13 5.35 -3.85 29.80
CA ASN A 13 3.96 -4.05 29.40
C ASN A 13 3.87 -4.94 28.15
N PRO A 14 3.37 -6.20 28.23
CA PRO A 14 3.15 -7.02 27.05
C PRO A 14 1.78 -6.67 26.46
N ALA A 15 1.76 -6.44 25.14
CA ALA A 15 0.58 -6.18 24.32
C ALA A 15 -0.02 -4.77 24.41
N GLY A 16 0.84 -3.76 24.21
CA GLY A 16 0.42 -2.60 23.43
C GLY A 16 0.17 -3.00 21.98
N HIS A 17 -0.96 -3.64 21.70
CA HIS A 17 -1.51 -3.58 20.34
C HIS A 17 -1.97 -2.14 20.15
N ILE A 18 -1.06 -1.29 19.67
CA ILE A 18 -1.40 0.02 19.18
C ILE A 18 -2.20 -0.23 17.89
N ALA A 19 -3.50 -0.47 18.04
CA ALA A 19 -4.44 -0.26 16.96
C ALA A 19 -4.52 1.26 16.78
N GLU A 20 -3.49 1.83 16.15
CA GLU A 20 -3.53 3.19 15.67
C GLU A 20 -4.70 3.24 14.68
N THR A 21 -5.85 3.76 15.12
CA THR A 21 -7.00 3.96 14.24
C THR A 21 -6.68 5.17 13.37
N ARG A 22 -5.74 4.97 12.45
CA ARG A 22 -5.46 5.90 11.37
C ARG A 22 -6.68 5.81 10.47
N LYS A 23 -7.49 6.87 10.42
CA LYS A 23 -8.48 7.01 9.35
C LYS A 23 -7.68 6.98 8.06
N LEU A 24 -7.66 5.82 7.39
CA LEU A 24 -7.02 5.66 6.09
C LEU A 24 -7.61 6.74 5.19
N ASP A 25 -6.76 7.68 4.77
CA ASP A 25 -7.18 8.65 3.78
C ASP A 25 -7.49 7.91 2.47
N ARG A 26 -8.26 8.51 1.57
CA ARG A 26 -8.61 7.85 0.31
C ARG A 26 -7.35 7.42 -0.47
N SER A 27 -6.29 8.20 -0.38
CA SER A 27 -4.96 7.90 -0.93
C SER A 27 -4.34 6.64 -0.30
N ASP A 28 -4.40 6.48 1.03
CA ASP A 28 -3.86 5.30 1.72
C ASP A 28 -4.53 4.02 1.20
N ARG A 29 -5.86 4.04 1.02
CA ARG A 29 -6.61 2.87 0.49
C ARG A 29 -6.28 2.57 -0.96
N VAL A 30 -6.04 3.61 -1.78
CA VAL A 30 -5.57 3.45 -3.16
C VAL A 30 -4.19 2.81 -3.15
N PHE A 31 -3.26 3.35 -2.36
CA PHE A 31 -1.89 2.89 -2.25
C PHE A 31 -1.80 1.43 -1.78
N GLU A 32 -2.52 1.06 -0.71
CA GLU A 32 -2.58 -0.32 -0.20
C GLU A 32 -3.06 -1.31 -1.27
N PHE A 33 -4.07 -0.92 -2.06
CA PHE A 33 -4.54 -1.75 -3.16
C PHE A 33 -3.47 -1.88 -4.24
N MET A 34 -2.87 -0.77 -4.69
CA MET A 34 -1.88 -0.77 -5.76
C MET A 34 -0.63 -1.56 -5.37
N MET A 35 -0.19 -1.45 -4.11
CA MET A 35 0.92 -2.24 -3.58
C MET A 35 0.67 -3.74 -3.72
N ASN A 36 -0.53 -4.20 -3.38
CA ASN A 36 -0.88 -5.61 -3.48
C ASN A 36 -1.07 -6.05 -4.94
N ALA A 37 -1.77 -5.24 -5.74
CA ALA A 37 -2.12 -5.59 -7.11
C ALA A 37 -0.91 -5.57 -8.06
N LEU A 38 -0.05 -4.56 -7.98
CA LEU A 38 1.06 -4.38 -8.89
C LEU A 38 2.24 -5.31 -8.57
N ARG A 39 2.36 -5.79 -7.32
CA ARG A 39 3.39 -6.77 -6.92
C ARG A 39 3.20 -8.13 -7.58
N LEU A 40 1.96 -8.50 -7.92
CA LEU A 40 1.66 -9.78 -8.58
C LEU A 40 2.06 -9.78 -10.07
N HIS A 41 2.48 -8.63 -10.62
CA HIS A 41 2.89 -8.41 -12.00
C HIS A 41 1.82 -8.63 -13.09
N GLU A 42 0.85 -9.50 -12.86
CA GLU A 42 -0.26 -9.79 -13.77
C GLU A 42 -1.20 -8.58 -13.92
N GLY A 43 -1.17 -7.67 -12.94
CA GLY A 43 -2.01 -6.49 -12.88
C GLY A 43 -3.33 -6.75 -12.17
N PHE A 44 -4.33 -5.91 -12.46
CA PHE A 44 -5.67 -6.04 -11.91
C PHE A 44 -6.72 -5.48 -12.88
N ASP A 45 -7.93 -6.03 -12.81
CA ASP A 45 -9.11 -5.42 -13.41
C ASP A 45 -9.51 -4.17 -12.61
N PRO A 46 -9.64 -2.98 -13.23
CA PRO A 46 -10.13 -1.78 -12.57
C PRO A 46 -11.44 -1.97 -11.78
N ARG A 47 -12.31 -2.91 -12.16
CA ARG A 47 -13.54 -3.23 -11.42
C ARG A 47 -13.25 -3.89 -10.07
N LEU A 48 -12.15 -4.64 -9.98
CA LEU A 48 -11.70 -5.27 -8.74
C LEU A 48 -11.20 -4.24 -7.73
N PHE A 49 -10.71 -3.10 -8.20
CA PHE A 49 -10.35 -1.96 -7.35
C PHE A 49 -11.59 -1.52 -6.55
N GLU A 50 -12.69 -1.22 -7.23
CA GLU A 50 -13.90 -0.72 -6.57
C GLU A 50 -14.48 -1.75 -5.59
N ALA A 51 -14.48 -3.03 -5.98
CA ALA A 51 -14.98 -4.12 -5.14
C ALA A 51 -14.17 -4.33 -3.85
N ARG A 52 -12.84 -4.09 -3.87
CA ARG A 52 -11.96 -4.33 -2.71
C ARG A 52 -11.66 -3.08 -1.90
N SER A 53 -11.49 -1.94 -2.55
CA SER A 53 -11.20 -0.67 -1.90
C SER A 53 -12.47 0.09 -1.54
N GLY A 54 -13.65 -0.25 -2.06
CA GLY A 54 -14.88 0.52 -1.85
C GLY A 54 -14.79 1.97 -2.35
N LEU A 55 -13.78 2.29 -3.15
CA LEU A 55 -13.56 3.59 -3.79
C LEU A 55 -13.75 3.42 -5.29
N SER A 56 -14.30 4.43 -5.95
CA SER A 56 -14.34 4.41 -7.42
C SER A 56 -12.93 4.46 -8.00
N ILE A 57 -12.73 3.85 -9.17
CA ILE A 57 -11.46 3.91 -9.90
C ILE A 57 -11.00 5.36 -10.15
N ALA A 58 -11.94 6.30 -10.22
CA ALA A 58 -11.68 7.75 -10.29
C ALA A 58 -10.67 8.25 -9.24
N ALA A 59 -10.63 7.65 -8.04
CA ALA A 59 -9.68 7.99 -7.00
C ALA A 59 -8.22 7.61 -7.36
N ALA A 60 -8.03 6.61 -8.22
CA ALA A 60 -6.74 6.14 -8.69
C ALA A 60 -6.36 6.68 -10.08
N GLU A 61 -7.29 7.28 -10.82
CA GLU A 61 -7.08 7.69 -12.23
C GLU A 61 -5.88 8.63 -12.41
N SER A 62 -5.69 9.61 -11.52
CA SER A 62 -4.55 10.53 -11.61
C SER A 62 -3.21 9.78 -11.52
N GLY A 63 -3.12 8.83 -10.59
CA GLY A 63 -1.91 8.02 -10.41
C GLY A 63 -1.70 7.02 -11.54
N LEU A 64 -2.78 6.39 -12.03
CA LEU A 64 -2.73 5.49 -13.18
C LEU A 64 -2.26 6.21 -14.44
N ALA A 65 -2.81 7.41 -14.71
CA ALA A 65 -2.43 8.20 -15.87
C ALA A 65 -0.98 8.70 -15.78
N GLU A 66 -0.49 9.08 -14.60
CA GLU A 66 0.91 9.46 -14.42
C GLU A 66 1.86 8.26 -14.58
N ALA A 67 1.51 7.11 -14.01
CA ALA A 67 2.29 5.89 -14.16
C ALA A 67 2.37 5.42 -15.63
N GLU A 68 1.28 5.60 -16.39
CA GLU A 68 1.22 5.33 -17.82
C GLU A 68 2.09 6.33 -18.61
N ARG A 69 1.99 7.63 -18.33
CA ARG A 69 2.86 8.66 -18.94
C ARG A 69 4.35 8.40 -18.69
N ARG A 70 4.71 7.92 -17.50
CA ARG A 70 6.08 7.53 -17.14
C ARG A 70 6.52 6.20 -17.78
N GLY A 71 5.63 5.50 -18.49
CA GLY A 71 5.91 4.19 -19.08
C GLY A 71 6.10 3.08 -18.05
N LEU A 72 5.65 3.28 -16.80
CA LEU A 72 5.75 2.32 -15.71
C LEU A 72 4.53 1.39 -15.64
N LEU A 73 3.39 1.84 -16.17
CA LEU A 73 2.16 1.08 -16.22
C LEU A 73 1.72 0.90 -17.67
N VAL A 74 1.14 -0.26 -17.98
CA VAL A 74 0.39 -0.51 -19.21
C VAL A 74 -1.06 -0.72 -18.80
N ARG A 75 -1.97 0.02 -19.44
CA ARG A 75 -3.40 -0.07 -19.18
C ARG A 75 -4.15 -0.54 -20.42
N GLU A 76 -4.92 -1.61 -20.22
CA GLU A 76 -5.87 -2.18 -21.16
C GLU A 76 -7.28 -2.06 -20.57
N LEU A 77 -8.31 -2.30 -21.39
CA LEU A 77 -9.72 -2.10 -21.01
C LEU A 77 -10.14 -2.84 -19.72
N HIS A 78 -9.52 -3.98 -19.44
CA HIS A 78 -9.82 -4.84 -18.30
C HIS A 78 -8.58 -5.21 -17.47
N ASN A 79 -7.44 -4.56 -17.71
CA ASN A 79 -6.21 -4.89 -17.00
C ASN A 79 -5.27 -3.69 -16.88
N ALA A 80 -4.91 -3.32 -15.66
CA ALA A 80 -3.85 -2.38 -15.37
C ALA A 80 -2.66 -3.15 -14.76
N ARG A 81 -1.55 -3.22 -15.48
CA ARG A 81 -0.37 -3.98 -15.06
C ARG A 81 0.91 -3.16 -15.15
N PRO A 82 1.92 -3.47 -14.33
CA PRO A 82 3.24 -2.88 -14.52
C PRO A 82 3.80 -3.21 -15.90
N SER A 83 4.44 -2.24 -16.55
CA SER A 83 5.28 -2.49 -17.72
C SER A 83 6.55 -3.25 -17.31
N GLU A 84 7.36 -3.73 -18.26
CA GLU A 84 8.65 -4.34 -17.90
C GLU A 84 9.54 -3.38 -17.09
N THR A 85 9.54 -2.10 -17.46
CA THR A 85 10.21 -1.02 -16.70
C THR A 85 9.57 -0.83 -15.34
N GLY A 86 8.24 -0.79 -15.25
CA GLY A 86 7.51 -0.68 -13.98
C GLY A 86 7.79 -1.81 -13.00
N ARG A 87 8.04 -3.03 -13.48
CA ARG A 87 8.44 -4.17 -12.63
C ARG A 87 9.83 -3.97 -12.04
N ARG A 88 10.78 -3.44 -12.84
CA ARG A 88 12.13 -3.12 -12.38
C ARG A 88 12.15 -1.95 -11.41
N PHE A 89 11.24 -1.00 -11.59
CA PHE A 89 11.09 0.21 -10.76
C PHE A 89 9.75 0.23 -10.01
N LEU A 90 9.40 -0.89 -9.35
CA LEU A 90 8.11 -1.02 -8.67
C LEU A 90 7.92 0.04 -7.59
N ASN A 91 8.98 0.41 -6.87
CA ASN A 91 8.91 1.45 -5.85
C ASN A 91 8.57 2.82 -6.46
N GLU A 92 9.15 3.17 -7.60
CA GLU A 92 8.86 4.42 -8.33
C GLU A 92 7.42 4.44 -8.86
N LEU A 93 6.92 3.28 -9.29
CA LEU A 93 5.53 3.11 -9.69
C LEU A 93 4.58 3.30 -8.50
N LEU A 94 4.89 2.73 -7.34
CA LEU A 94 4.06 2.84 -6.13
C LEU A 94 4.08 4.25 -5.54
N GLN A 95 5.19 4.98 -5.65
CA GLN A 95 5.30 6.36 -5.16
C GLN A 95 4.35 7.33 -5.86
N VAL A 96 3.87 7.01 -7.06
CA VAL A 96 2.87 7.81 -7.79
C VAL A 96 1.50 7.82 -7.09
N PHE A 97 1.26 6.87 -6.18
CA PHE A 97 -0.01 6.72 -5.46
C PHE A 97 0.06 7.21 -4.00
N LEU A 98 1.16 7.85 -3.59
CA LEU A 98 1.35 8.48 -2.28
C LEU A 98 0.90 9.95 -2.27
#